data_AF-A0A2M9KLI8-F1
#
_entry.id   AF-A0A2M9KLI8-F1
#
_cell.length_a   1.000
_cell.length_b   1.000
_cell.length_c   1.000
_cell.angle_alpha   90.00
_cell.angle_beta   90.00
_cell.angle_gamma   90.00
#
_symmetry.space_group_name_H-M   'P 1'
#
loop_
_entity.id
_entity.type
_entity.pdbx_description
1 polymer ?
#
loop_
_entity_poly.entity_id
_entity_poly.type
_entity_poly.pdbx_seq_one_letter_code
_entity_poly.pdbx_strand_id
1 'polypeptide(L)'
;MPMCSIHFDPDDSGLRYSAQLSGIGGRVPGDPHRYGPSTGPVRALSAAHPARTATPAKHPRRRALPIAPPRRRPAPAPRPVFPPPPPRGRGNPPRPGDVMPELWLPGATRLDIGDHAPTDGGPAKAIAHITWDDNGTAANPLPLAPYEDLVGYFGRNPDGKKVAPHILWDPFVGRFTQFVPADSRSKSLADAAGGTRTNRAGSVVIQVETLFFPYCRWNGTTYARLVDTPCEGWGALNAWIRAWGVPDTWPMGRPTSFTSNRSESVWRSRAGWYAHAHVPENDHTDPGSWPAFADAPYEPFPGAAFFTTGRRSPIIAAMHQRLVAVGCDRYRTHTDLDVWGSGDVASYRAWQQKLGYTGADADGRPGPTSWTRLQVPHT
;
A
#
# COMPACT_ATOMS: atom_id res chain seq x y z
N MET A 1 -15.08 30.07 31.04
CA MET A 1 -13.62 29.90 31.21
C MET A 1 -13.35 29.70 32.69
N PRO A 2 -12.51 28.75 33.13
CA PRO A 2 -11.23 28.37 32.52
C PRO A 2 -11.08 26.88 32.15
N MET A 3 -9.93 26.60 31.53
CA MET A 3 -9.45 25.33 30.98
C MET A 3 -9.40 24.19 32.01
N CYS A 4 -9.61 22.96 31.52
CA CYS A 4 -9.11 21.77 32.19
C CYS A 4 -8.39 20.88 31.16
N SER A 5 -7.14 20.59 31.48
CA SER A 5 -6.14 19.87 30.72
C SER A 5 -6.51 18.40 30.57
N ILE A 6 -6.39 17.84 29.36
CA ILE A 6 -6.58 16.42 29.11
C ILE A 6 -5.23 15.72 29.34
N HIS A 7 -5.15 14.91 30.40
CA HIS A 7 -4.08 13.93 30.59
C HIS A 7 -4.32 12.73 29.67
N PHE A 8 -3.26 12.30 28.99
CA PHE A 8 -3.21 11.06 28.21
C PHE A 8 -2.67 9.96 29.13
N ASP A 9 -3.41 8.88 29.27
CA ASP A 9 -3.00 7.68 30.02
C ASP A 9 -2.71 6.58 28.98
N PRO A 10 -1.45 6.14 28.79
CA PRO A 10 -1.12 5.12 27.81
C PRO A 10 -0.83 3.79 28.52
N ASP A 11 -1.86 3.04 28.84
CA ASP A 11 -1.74 1.61 29.15
C ASP A 11 -3.11 0.94 28.98
N ASP A 12 -3.38 0.38 27.78
CA ASP A 12 -3.94 -0.98 27.67
C ASP A 12 -3.93 -1.48 26.22
N SER A 13 -3.71 -2.79 26.07
CA SER A 13 -3.82 -3.64 24.87
C SER A 13 -2.66 -3.67 23.84
N GLY A 14 -1.45 -3.96 24.33
CA GLY A 14 -0.41 -4.58 23.51
C GLY A 14 -0.68 -6.07 23.28
N LEU A 15 -1.16 -6.43 22.08
CA LEU A 15 -1.06 -7.79 21.55
C LEU A 15 0.14 -7.87 20.60
N ARG A 16 0.96 -8.88 20.86
CA ARG A 16 2.36 -9.00 20.44
C ARG A 16 2.48 -9.57 19.03
N TYR A 17 3.28 -8.91 18.19
CA TYR A 17 4.22 -9.61 17.32
C TYR A 17 5.48 -8.76 17.15
N SER A 18 6.59 -9.27 17.70
CA SER A 18 7.94 -8.78 17.44
C SER A 18 8.50 -9.71 16.38
N ALA A 19 8.74 -9.22 15.16
CA ALA A 19 9.66 -9.88 14.25
C ALA A 19 11.08 -9.65 14.79
N GLN A 20 11.51 -10.51 15.70
CA GLN A 20 12.84 -10.46 16.29
C GLN A 20 13.85 -10.93 15.23
N LEU A 21 14.43 -9.99 14.49
CA LEU A 21 15.66 -10.21 13.71
C LEU A 21 16.83 -10.40 14.69
N SER A 22 16.95 -11.61 15.23
CA SER A 22 18.12 -12.02 16.02
C SER A 22 18.68 -13.30 15.44
N GLY A 23 19.83 -13.20 14.77
CA GLY A 23 20.69 -14.36 14.52
C GLY A 23 21.55 -14.30 13.26
N ILE A 24 22.55 -13.41 13.20
CA ILE A 24 23.72 -13.65 12.35
C ILE A 24 24.98 -13.18 13.11
N GLY A 25 25.60 -14.13 13.82
CA GLY A 25 26.94 -13.99 14.40
C GLY A 25 27.74 -15.24 14.07
N GLY A 26 28.30 -15.28 12.86
CA GLY A 26 29.13 -16.37 12.38
C GLY A 26 30.41 -16.50 13.20
N ARG A 27 30.69 -17.72 13.65
CA ARG A 27 31.88 -18.13 14.36
C ARG A 27 33.03 -18.33 13.36
N VAL A 28 34.19 -17.70 13.59
CA VAL A 28 35.47 -17.99 12.90
C VAL A 28 36.52 -18.36 13.97
N PRO A 29 37.36 -19.40 13.79
CA PRO A 29 38.35 -19.83 14.78
C PRO A 29 39.82 -19.41 14.46
N GLY A 30 40.63 -19.27 15.51
CA GLY A 30 42.12 -19.17 15.53
C GLY A 30 42.64 -17.75 15.79
N ASP A 31 43.66 -17.46 16.61
CA ASP A 31 44.61 -18.18 17.49
C ASP A 31 45.23 -17.11 18.45
N PRO A 32 45.95 -17.45 19.55
CA PRO A 32 46.18 -16.59 20.71
C PRO A 32 47.48 -15.78 20.63
N HIS A 33 47.59 -14.68 21.40
CA HIS A 33 48.78 -14.38 22.21
C HIS A 33 48.59 -13.14 23.11
N ARG A 34 48.75 -13.39 24.43
CA ARG A 34 49.39 -12.59 25.50
C ARG A 34 49.31 -11.05 25.46
N TYR A 35 48.81 -10.45 26.55
CA TYR A 35 49.59 -9.68 27.54
C TYR A 35 48.74 -9.47 28.81
N GLY A 36 49.29 -9.74 30.00
CA GLY A 36 48.72 -9.40 31.31
C GLY A 36 49.33 -8.12 31.88
N PRO A 37 49.29 -7.89 33.20
CA PRO A 37 48.13 -7.40 33.96
C PRO A 37 48.44 -6.11 34.76
N SER A 38 47.41 -5.42 35.27
CA SER A 38 47.51 -4.30 36.23
C SER A 38 46.20 -4.22 37.03
N THR A 39 46.15 -4.83 38.21
CA THR A 39 46.27 -4.24 39.57
C THR A 39 45.16 -3.28 40.00
N GLY A 40 44.36 -3.71 40.99
CA GLY A 40 43.95 -2.83 42.09
C GLY A 40 42.47 -2.86 42.48
N PRO A 41 42.11 -2.76 43.78
CA PRO A 41 41.02 -3.54 44.38
C PRO A 41 39.80 -2.70 44.79
N VAL A 42 38.62 -3.32 44.91
CA VAL A 42 37.53 -2.76 45.73
C VAL A 42 36.98 -3.83 46.66
N ARG A 43 37.00 -3.45 47.95
CA ARG A 43 36.61 -4.21 49.13
C ARG A 43 35.14 -4.64 49.12
N ALA A 44 34.93 -5.82 49.67
CA ALA A 44 33.67 -6.28 50.25
C ALA A 44 33.30 -5.45 51.49
N LEU A 45 32.02 -5.10 51.62
CA LEU A 45 31.36 -4.87 52.89
C LEU A 45 30.02 -5.61 52.89
N SER A 46 29.93 -6.54 53.83
CA SER A 46 28.77 -7.32 54.22
C SER A 46 27.82 -6.45 55.06
N ALA A 47 26.51 -6.55 54.83
CA ALA A 47 25.49 -6.31 55.85
C ALA A 47 24.23 -7.11 55.51
N ALA A 48 23.77 -7.85 56.51
CA ALA A 48 22.71 -8.85 56.44
C ALA A 48 21.34 -8.31 56.91
N HIS A 49 20.29 -8.82 56.27
CA HIS A 49 18.93 -9.16 56.79
C HIS A 49 17.97 -8.02 57.20
N PRO A 50 16.61 -8.23 57.20
CA PRO A 50 15.94 -9.54 57.29
C PRO A 50 14.83 -9.85 56.26
N ALA A 51 14.64 -11.16 56.08
CA ALA A 51 13.46 -11.77 55.51
C ALA A 51 12.21 -11.48 56.37
N ARG A 52 11.13 -11.06 55.72
CA ARG A 52 9.78 -11.05 56.32
C ARG A 52 9.00 -12.27 55.86
N THR A 53 8.82 -13.20 56.77
CA THR A 53 7.77 -14.22 56.76
C THR A 53 6.39 -13.57 56.82
N ALA A 54 5.51 -13.91 55.86
CA ALA A 54 4.08 -13.67 55.96
C ALA A 54 3.34 -15.02 55.95
N THR A 55 2.65 -15.29 57.06
CA THR A 55 1.77 -16.42 57.31
C THR A 55 0.50 -16.36 56.45
N PRO A 56 -0.14 -17.51 56.12
CA PRO A 56 -1.36 -17.53 55.32
C PRO A 56 -2.58 -17.16 56.17
N ALA A 57 -3.30 -16.11 55.77
CA ALA A 57 -4.56 -15.72 56.40
C ALA A 57 -5.69 -16.71 56.01
N LYS A 58 -6.34 -17.28 57.03
CA LYS A 58 -7.58 -18.07 56.91
C LYS A 58 -8.75 -17.14 56.57
N HIS A 59 -9.36 -17.31 55.41
CA HIS A 59 -10.68 -16.73 55.10
C HIS A 59 -11.82 -17.65 55.60
N PRO A 60 -12.95 -17.07 56.04
CA PRO A 60 -14.07 -17.82 56.62
C PRO A 60 -14.85 -18.60 55.56
N ARG A 61 -15.31 -19.80 55.94
CA ARG A 61 -16.13 -20.70 55.12
C ARG A 61 -17.40 -19.99 54.65
N ARG A 62 -17.52 -19.73 53.34
CA ARG A 62 -18.80 -19.39 52.71
C ARG A 62 -19.63 -20.67 52.54
N ARG A 63 -20.87 -20.59 53.01
CA ARG A 63 -21.95 -21.59 52.91
C ARG A 63 -22.20 -21.93 51.44
N ALA A 64 -22.27 -23.22 51.11
CA ALA A 64 -22.63 -23.70 49.78
C ALA A 64 -24.09 -23.32 49.45
N LEU A 65 -24.29 -22.65 48.32
CA LEU A 65 -25.59 -22.45 47.70
C LEU A 65 -25.95 -23.70 46.86
N PRO A 66 -27.24 -24.09 46.77
CA PRO A 66 -27.64 -25.29 46.04
C PRO A 66 -27.36 -25.15 44.53
N ILE A 67 -26.83 -26.21 43.95
CA ILE A 67 -26.57 -26.36 42.51
C ILE A 67 -27.91 -26.37 41.79
N ALA A 68 -28.15 -25.39 40.92
CA ALA A 68 -29.27 -25.39 39.99
C ALA A 68 -29.07 -26.49 38.93
N PRO A 69 -30.13 -27.19 38.48
CA PRO A 69 -30.00 -28.21 37.45
C PRO A 69 -29.54 -27.61 36.12
N PRO A 70 -28.82 -28.38 35.29
CA PRO A 70 -28.26 -27.87 34.04
C PRO A 70 -29.38 -27.41 33.10
N ARG A 71 -29.32 -26.15 32.68
CA ARG A 71 -30.15 -25.65 31.59
C ARG A 71 -29.82 -26.44 30.32
N ARG A 72 -30.83 -27.06 29.71
CA ARG A 72 -30.72 -27.69 28.39
C ARG A 72 -30.13 -26.68 27.41
N ARG A 73 -29.05 -27.05 26.71
CA ARG A 73 -28.53 -26.28 25.58
C ARG A 73 -29.67 -26.13 24.55
N PRO A 74 -29.96 -24.91 24.05
CA PRO A 74 -30.82 -24.78 22.88
C PRO A 74 -30.18 -25.52 21.71
N ALA A 75 -31.00 -26.18 20.90
CA ALA A 75 -30.56 -26.88 19.69
C ALA A 75 -29.76 -25.92 18.79
N PRO A 76 -28.73 -26.40 18.08
CA PRO A 76 -28.00 -25.56 17.14
C PRO A 76 -28.98 -24.99 16.12
N ALA A 77 -28.95 -23.66 15.95
CA ALA A 77 -29.70 -23.00 14.90
C ALA A 77 -29.32 -23.62 13.54
N PRO A 78 -30.28 -23.80 12.61
CA PRO A 78 -29.96 -24.29 11.28
C PRO A 78 -28.91 -23.38 10.65
N ARG A 79 -27.87 -23.99 10.05
CA ARG A 79 -26.84 -23.26 9.32
C ARG A 79 -27.53 -22.37 8.27
N PRO A 80 -27.15 -21.09 8.12
CA PRO A 80 -27.64 -20.30 7.02
C PRO A 80 -27.30 -21.02 5.72
N VAL A 81 -28.32 -21.36 4.94
CA VAL A 81 -28.16 -21.89 3.59
C VAL A 81 -27.68 -20.72 2.74
N PHE A 82 -26.38 -20.66 2.50
CA PHE A 82 -25.81 -19.71 1.57
C PHE A 82 -26.36 -20.00 0.18
N PRO A 83 -26.91 -19.01 -0.54
CA PRO A 83 -27.18 -19.20 -1.96
C PRO A 83 -25.85 -19.56 -2.65
N PRO A 84 -25.86 -20.45 -3.65
CA PRO A 84 -24.66 -20.71 -4.43
C PRO A 84 -24.12 -19.38 -4.99
N PRO A 85 -22.79 -19.21 -5.08
CA PRO A 85 -22.23 -18.03 -5.70
C PRO A 85 -22.84 -17.85 -7.10
N PRO A 86 -23.08 -16.61 -7.56
CA PRO A 86 -23.57 -16.39 -8.90
C PRO A 86 -22.67 -17.14 -9.88
N PRO A 87 -23.23 -17.73 -10.95
CA PRO A 87 -22.43 -18.40 -11.97
C PRO A 87 -21.33 -17.44 -12.39
N ARG A 88 -20.08 -17.94 -12.48
CA ARG A 88 -18.92 -17.16 -12.90
C ARG A 88 -19.31 -16.40 -14.16
N GLY A 89 -19.59 -15.11 -14.00
CA GLY A 89 -19.65 -14.22 -15.14
C GLY A 89 -18.26 -14.28 -15.71
N ARG A 90 -18.09 -14.93 -16.86
CA ARG A 90 -16.95 -14.61 -17.71
C ARG A 90 -17.11 -13.11 -17.91
N GLY A 91 -16.25 -12.32 -17.25
CA GLY A 91 -16.17 -10.90 -17.55
C GLY A 91 -16.14 -10.81 -19.07
N ASN A 92 -16.95 -9.92 -19.64
CA ASN A 92 -16.92 -9.72 -21.08
C ASN A 92 -15.44 -9.60 -21.49
N PRO A 93 -14.99 -10.38 -22.49
CA PRO A 93 -13.62 -10.23 -22.97
C PRO A 93 -13.41 -8.75 -23.29
N PRO A 94 -12.24 -8.18 -22.94
CA PRO A 94 -11.95 -6.79 -23.24
C PRO A 94 -12.25 -6.52 -24.71
N ARG A 95 -12.91 -5.39 -24.99
CA ARG A 95 -13.26 -5.07 -26.37
C ARG A 95 -11.96 -4.96 -27.17
N PRO A 96 -11.93 -5.38 -28.45
CA PRO A 96 -10.76 -5.17 -29.30
C PRO A 96 -10.40 -3.67 -29.30
N GLY A 97 -9.32 -3.30 -28.63
CA GLY A 97 -8.89 -1.91 -28.44
C GLY A 97 -8.67 -1.44 -26.99
N ASP A 98 -9.17 -2.17 -25.99
CA ASP A 98 -8.83 -1.87 -24.58
C ASP A 98 -7.40 -2.34 -24.29
N VAL A 99 -6.47 -1.40 -24.17
CA VAL A 99 -5.08 -1.69 -23.76
C VAL A 99 -5.12 -2.08 -22.29
N MET A 100 -4.91 -3.36 -22.00
CA MET A 100 -4.76 -3.83 -20.63
C MET A 100 -3.60 -3.07 -19.95
N PRO A 101 -3.77 -2.57 -18.72
CA PRO A 101 -2.68 -1.98 -17.96
C PRO A 101 -1.55 -2.99 -17.76
N GLU A 102 -0.31 -2.49 -17.65
CA GLU A 102 0.87 -3.34 -17.45
C GLU A 102 0.75 -4.11 -16.13
N LEU A 103 0.95 -5.43 -16.19
CA LEU A 103 0.93 -6.32 -15.02
C LEU A 103 1.99 -5.97 -13.99
N TRP A 104 3.07 -5.37 -14.46
CA TRP A 104 4.21 -4.93 -13.67
C TRP A 104 4.32 -3.41 -13.76
N LEU A 105 4.48 -2.73 -12.62
CA LEU A 105 4.70 -1.29 -12.59
C LEU A 105 5.92 -0.93 -13.45
N PRO A 106 5.79 -0.08 -14.48
CA PRO A 106 6.93 0.31 -15.29
C PRO A 106 8.05 0.93 -14.45
N GLY A 107 9.27 0.44 -14.62
CA GLY A 107 10.44 0.87 -13.86
C GLY A 107 10.63 0.20 -12.49
N ALA A 108 9.67 -0.62 -12.03
CA ALA A 108 9.87 -1.42 -10.83
C ALA A 108 10.84 -2.59 -11.08
N THR A 109 11.63 -2.92 -10.06
CA THR A 109 12.39 -4.17 -10.05
C THR A 109 11.42 -5.33 -9.98
N ARG A 110 11.43 -6.21 -10.98
CA ARG A 110 10.61 -7.43 -10.97
C ARG A 110 11.35 -8.55 -10.23
N LEU A 111 10.82 -8.98 -9.09
CA LEU A 111 11.30 -10.14 -8.34
C LEU A 111 10.15 -11.13 -8.14
N ASP A 112 9.79 -11.80 -9.22
CA ASP A 112 8.62 -12.69 -9.27
C ASP A 112 8.78 -13.90 -8.33
N ILE A 113 7.90 -14.00 -7.33
CA ILE A 113 7.97 -15.06 -6.31
C ILE A 113 7.24 -16.36 -6.70
N GLY A 114 6.50 -16.36 -7.83
CA GLY A 114 5.64 -17.46 -8.25
C GLY A 114 4.37 -17.61 -7.40
N ASP A 115 3.74 -18.80 -7.43
CA ASP A 115 2.49 -19.11 -6.70
C ASP A 115 1.37 -18.08 -6.98
N HIS A 116 1.22 -17.70 -8.26
CA HIS A 116 0.16 -16.81 -8.70
C HIS A 116 -1.19 -17.55 -8.61
N ALA A 117 -2.25 -16.83 -8.24
CA ALA A 117 -3.60 -17.33 -8.43
C ALA A 117 -4.52 -16.14 -8.69
N PRO A 118 -5.59 -16.33 -9.48
CA PRO A 118 -6.46 -15.24 -9.86
C PRO A 118 -7.21 -14.64 -8.67
N THR A 119 -7.61 -13.40 -8.86
CA THR A 119 -8.64 -12.73 -8.07
C THR A 119 -10.04 -13.22 -8.44
N ASP A 120 -11.04 -12.88 -7.63
CA ASP A 120 -12.41 -13.39 -7.75
C ASP A 120 -13.33 -12.53 -8.63
N GLY A 121 -12.83 -11.40 -9.13
CA GLY A 121 -13.66 -10.38 -9.79
C GLY A 121 -14.40 -9.47 -8.79
N GLY A 122 -15.14 -8.49 -9.30
CA GLY A 122 -15.84 -7.49 -8.49
C GLY A 122 -15.09 -6.15 -8.41
N PRO A 123 -15.40 -5.28 -7.43
CA PRO A 123 -14.83 -3.94 -7.36
C PRO A 123 -13.30 -3.97 -7.19
N ALA A 124 -12.57 -3.21 -8.02
CA ALA A 124 -11.12 -3.08 -7.97
C ALA A 124 -10.65 -2.40 -6.67
N LYS A 125 -9.60 -2.94 -6.04
CA LYS A 125 -9.09 -2.42 -4.76
C LYS A 125 -7.58 -2.27 -4.76
N ALA A 126 -7.13 -1.30 -3.97
CA ALA A 126 -5.76 -1.24 -3.50
C ALA A 126 -5.74 -1.13 -1.96
N ILE A 127 -4.73 -1.70 -1.33
CA ILE A 127 -4.55 -1.72 0.12
C ILE A 127 -3.21 -1.13 0.46
N ALA A 128 -3.25 -0.14 1.34
CA ALA A 128 -2.11 0.59 1.86
C ALA A 128 -1.60 -0.05 3.14
N HIS A 129 -0.32 -0.42 3.12
CA HIS A 129 0.42 -0.94 4.25
C HIS A 129 1.71 -0.14 4.51
N ILE A 130 2.19 -0.20 5.76
CA ILE A 130 3.57 0.14 6.09
C ILE A 130 4.26 -1.09 6.68
N THR A 131 5.58 -1.14 6.53
CA THR A 131 6.40 -2.29 6.93
C THR A 131 6.42 -2.50 8.43
N TRP A 132 6.34 -1.43 9.21
CA TRP A 132 6.42 -1.48 10.67
C TRP A 132 7.57 -2.39 11.16
N ASP A 133 8.71 -2.28 10.49
CA ASP A 133 9.88 -3.14 10.71
C ASP A 133 10.56 -2.88 12.05
N ASP A 134 10.34 -1.71 12.65
CA ASP A 134 10.82 -1.34 13.97
C ASP A 134 9.82 -0.43 14.72
N ASN A 135 10.06 -0.21 16.02
CA ASN A 135 9.18 0.54 16.91
C ASN A 135 9.84 1.83 17.42
N GLY A 136 10.05 2.78 16.51
CA GLY A 136 10.47 4.13 16.85
C GLY A 136 9.43 4.89 17.66
N THR A 137 9.89 5.82 18.50
CA THR A 137 9.02 6.77 19.23
C THR A 137 9.57 8.18 19.12
N ALA A 138 8.76 9.19 19.45
CA ALA A 138 9.23 10.58 19.49
C ALA A 138 10.45 10.77 20.42
N ALA A 139 10.47 10.04 21.55
CA ALA A 139 11.57 10.08 22.52
C ALA A 139 12.78 9.25 22.09
N ASN A 140 12.56 8.19 21.31
CA ASN A 140 13.59 7.28 20.82
C ASN A 140 13.35 6.93 19.34
N PRO A 141 13.68 7.83 18.41
CA PRO A 141 13.55 7.55 16.98
C PRO A 141 14.66 6.60 16.50
N LEU A 142 14.30 5.64 15.65
CA LEU A 142 15.20 4.56 15.22
C LEU A 142 15.60 4.71 13.75
N PRO A 143 16.79 4.23 13.32
CA PRO A 143 17.17 4.22 11.91
C PRO A 143 16.16 3.44 11.06
N LEU A 144 15.82 3.94 9.89
CA LEU A 144 15.02 3.21 8.90
C LEU A 144 15.70 1.88 8.53
N ALA A 145 14.94 0.78 8.43
CA ALA A 145 15.51 -0.46 7.93
C ALA A 145 16.00 -0.33 6.48
N PRO A 146 17.06 -1.09 6.11
CA PRO A 146 17.48 -1.19 4.72
C PRO A 146 16.35 -1.78 3.85
N TYR A 147 16.06 -1.12 2.74
CA TYR A 147 15.10 -1.61 1.75
C TYR A 147 15.43 -3.03 1.25
N GLU A 148 16.72 -3.30 1.08
CA GLU A 148 17.26 -4.57 0.59
C GLU A 148 16.91 -5.75 1.51
N ASP A 149 16.78 -5.51 2.82
CA ASP A 149 16.39 -6.54 3.79
C ASP A 149 14.94 -6.97 3.55
N LEU A 150 14.05 -6.01 3.28
CA LEU A 150 12.65 -6.29 2.96
C LEU A 150 12.48 -6.92 1.57
N VAL A 151 13.27 -6.50 0.58
CA VAL A 151 13.33 -7.17 -0.73
C VAL A 151 13.77 -8.63 -0.57
N GLY A 152 14.79 -8.87 0.26
CA GLY A 152 15.25 -10.20 0.61
C GLY A 152 14.17 -11.01 1.33
N TYR A 153 13.46 -10.40 2.29
CA TYR A 153 12.40 -11.03 3.04
C TYR A 153 11.23 -11.44 2.14
N PHE A 154 10.57 -10.50 1.48
CA PHE A 154 9.39 -10.82 0.66
C PHE A 154 9.73 -11.62 -0.59
N GLY A 155 10.92 -11.43 -1.18
CA GLY A 155 11.30 -12.05 -2.44
C GLY A 155 11.96 -13.43 -2.31
N ARG A 156 12.76 -13.64 -1.26
CA ARG A 156 13.66 -14.80 -1.16
C ARG A 156 13.48 -15.62 0.11
N ASN A 157 13.08 -14.99 1.22
CA ASN A 157 12.87 -15.71 2.49
C ASN A 157 11.60 -16.58 2.40
N PRO A 158 11.67 -17.88 2.76
CA PRO A 158 10.50 -18.78 2.69
C PRO A 158 9.27 -18.33 3.48
N ASP A 159 9.45 -17.63 4.60
CA ASP A 159 8.36 -17.10 5.41
C ASP A 159 7.85 -15.77 4.88
N GLY A 160 8.75 -14.87 4.47
CA GLY A 160 8.36 -13.61 3.83
C GLY A 160 7.55 -13.82 2.55
N LYS A 161 7.89 -14.84 1.73
CA LYS A 161 7.12 -15.21 0.53
C LYS A 161 5.68 -15.68 0.83
N LYS A 162 5.36 -16.05 2.08
CA LYS A 162 4.00 -16.44 2.49
C LYS A 162 3.13 -15.23 2.84
N VAL A 163 3.72 -14.05 3.01
CA VAL A 163 3.04 -12.79 3.36
C VAL A 163 3.37 -11.65 2.40
N ALA A 164 3.97 -11.97 1.26
CA ALA A 164 4.47 -10.98 0.31
C ALA A 164 3.34 -10.13 -0.30
N PRO A 165 3.54 -8.80 -0.38
CA PRO A 165 2.63 -7.86 -1.04
C PRO A 165 2.71 -8.00 -2.56
N HIS A 166 1.90 -7.23 -3.29
CA HIS A 166 2.17 -7.03 -4.71
C HIS A 166 3.49 -6.29 -4.89
N ILE A 167 3.66 -5.18 -4.16
CA ILE A 167 4.76 -4.25 -4.39
C ILE A 167 5.28 -3.66 -3.08
N LEU A 168 6.61 -3.55 -2.96
CA LEU A 168 7.31 -2.81 -1.93
C LEU A 168 7.76 -1.46 -2.49
N TRP A 169 7.34 -0.38 -1.84
CA TRP A 169 7.63 1.00 -2.19
C TRP A 169 8.58 1.64 -1.17
N ASP A 170 9.65 2.28 -1.67
CA ASP A 170 10.53 3.15 -0.89
C ASP A 170 10.12 4.62 -1.10
N PRO A 171 9.46 5.28 -0.12
CA PRO A 171 8.97 6.64 -0.29
C PRO A 171 10.06 7.71 -0.14
N PHE A 172 11.29 7.33 0.22
CA PHE A 172 12.40 8.27 0.42
C PHE A 172 13.16 8.54 -0.88
N VAL A 173 13.23 7.55 -1.78
CA VAL A 173 13.97 7.66 -3.05
C VAL A 173 13.16 7.22 -4.28
N GLY A 174 11.92 6.75 -4.11
CA GLY A 174 11.00 6.48 -5.21
C GLY A 174 11.28 5.21 -6.00
N ARG A 175 11.83 4.19 -5.35
CA ARG A 175 12.08 2.87 -5.96
C ARG A 175 11.01 1.84 -5.56
N PHE A 176 10.85 0.86 -6.44
CA PHE A 176 9.84 -0.18 -6.32
C PHE A 176 10.41 -1.57 -6.59
N THR A 177 9.91 -2.56 -5.86
CA THR A 177 10.13 -3.98 -6.13
C THR A 177 8.79 -4.67 -6.11
N GLN A 178 8.44 -5.36 -7.19
CA GLN A 178 7.17 -6.05 -7.32
C GLN A 178 7.39 -7.57 -7.30
N PHE A 179 6.55 -8.28 -6.55
CA PHE A 179 6.71 -9.71 -6.27
C PHE A 179 5.70 -10.60 -7.01
N VAL A 180 4.50 -10.08 -7.27
CA VAL A 180 3.44 -10.78 -8.03
C VAL A 180 2.76 -9.82 -9.01
N PRO A 181 2.25 -10.30 -10.17
CA PRO A 181 1.57 -9.44 -11.13
C PRO A 181 0.25 -8.90 -10.55
N ALA A 182 -0.21 -7.75 -11.06
CA ALA A 182 -1.37 -7.03 -10.52
C ALA A 182 -2.69 -7.84 -10.51
N ASP A 183 -2.83 -8.80 -11.44
CA ASP A 183 -3.99 -9.67 -11.61
C ASP A 183 -3.94 -10.96 -10.76
N SER A 184 -2.86 -11.16 -10.01
CA SER A 184 -2.75 -12.22 -9.01
C SER A 184 -3.27 -11.75 -7.64
N ARG A 185 -3.72 -12.69 -6.81
CA ARG A 185 -3.79 -12.49 -5.36
C ARG A 185 -2.42 -12.12 -4.79
N SER A 186 -2.41 -11.28 -3.77
CA SER A 186 -1.28 -11.14 -2.84
C SER A 186 -1.51 -12.03 -1.61
N LYS A 187 -0.65 -11.90 -0.60
CA LYS A 187 -0.62 -12.74 0.60
C LYS A 187 -0.53 -11.95 1.91
N SER A 188 -0.53 -10.61 1.88
CA SER A 188 -0.30 -9.77 3.08
C SER A 188 -1.53 -9.58 3.96
N LEU A 189 -2.71 -10.05 3.54
CA LEU A 189 -3.93 -10.01 4.35
C LEU A 189 -4.34 -11.39 4.85
N ALA A 190 -5.08 -11.43 5.97
CA ALA A 190 -5.73 -12.65 6.46
C ALA A 190 -6.83 -13.12 5.47
N ASP A 191 -6.66 -14.30 4.86
CA ASP A 191 -7.50 -14.81 3.76
C ASP A 191 -8.07 -16.19 4.09
N ALA A 192 -8.84 -16.29 5.18
CA ALA A 192 -9.39 -17.57 5.63
C ALA A 192 -10.41 -18.15 4.63
N ALA A 193 -10.38 -19.48 4.46
CA ALA A 193 -11.35 -20.17 3.61
C ALA A 193 -12.77 -19.98 4.16
N GLY A 194 -13.70 -19.57 3.30
CA GLY A 194 -15.08 -19.24 3.67
C GLY A 194 -15.28 -17.84 4.25
N GLY A 195 -14.22 -17.06 4.43
CA GLY A 195 -14.27 -15.66 4.85
C GLY A 195 -14.50 -14.67 3.70
N THR A 196 -14.10 -13.44 3.94
CA THR A 196 -14.23 -12.27 3.05
C THR A 196 -13.28 -12.33 1.86
N ARG A 197 -12.33 -13.27 1.90
CA ARG A 197 -11.33 -13.53 0.86
C ARG A 197 -10.51 -12.27 0.53
N THR A 198 -9.99 -11.64 1.58
CA THR A 198 -9.42 -10.28 1.56
C THR A 198 -8.23 -10.12 0.63
N ASN A 199 -7.50 -11.19 0.28
CA ASN A 199 -6.38 -11.13 -0.67
C ASN A 199 -6.82 -11.13 -2.14
N ARG A 200 -8.11 -11.34 -2.43
CA ARG A 200 -8.56 -11.72 -3.79
C ARG A 200 -9.98 -11.29 -4.17
N ALA A 201 -10.78 -10.78 -3.25
CA ALA A 201 -12.15 -10.32 -3.50
C ALA A 201 -12.21 -8.96 -4.25
N GLY A 202 -11.89 -8.95 -5.54
CA GLY A 202 -11.96 -7.80 -6.46
C GLY A 202 -11.50 -8.18 -7.87
N SER A 203 -11.68 -7.31 -8.87
CA SER A 203 -11.03 -7.51 -10.19
C SER A 203 -9.51 -7.43 -10.07
N VAL A 204 -9.03 -6.55 -9.20
CA VAL A 204 -7.68 -6.54 -8.62
C VAL A 204 -7.78 -6.23 -7.13
N VAL A 205 -6.79 -6.66 -6.36
CA VAL A 205 -6.66 -6.39 -4.92
C VAL A 205 -5.20 -6.08 -4.60
N ILE A 206 -4.70 -4.97 -5.14
CA ILE A 206 -3.27 -4.62 -5.13
C ILE A 206 -2.83 -4.20 -3.72
N GLN A 207 -1.85 -4.88 -3.14
CA GLN A 207 -1.31 -4.59 -1.81
C GLN A 207 0.04 -3.87 -1.94
N VAL A 208 0.12 -2.69 -1.38
CA VAL A 208 1.30 -1.82 -1.37
C VAL A 208 1.90 -1.83 0.03
N GLU A 209 3.06 -2.44 0.15
CA GLU A 209 3.89 -2.36 1.33
C GLU A 209 4.82 -1.15 1.21
N THR A 210 4.80 -0.24 2.17
CA THR A 210 5.64 0.97 2.14
C THR A 210 6.72 0.89 3.21
N LEU A 211 7.99 1.03 2.82
CA LEU A 211 9.13 1.10 3.74
C LEU A 211 8.98 2.31 4.67
N PHE A 212 8.42 2.07 5.85
CA PHE A 212 8.14 3.08 6.85
C PHE A 212 7.73 2.44 8.19
N PHE A 213 8.16 3.07 9.28
CA PHE A 213 7.54 2.93 10.59
C PHE A 213 7.54 4.31 11.29
N PRO A 214 6.57 4.59 12.18
CA PRO A 214 6.51 5.87 12.89
C PRO A 214 7.82 6.20 13.62
N TYR A 215 8.28 7.44 13.45
CA TYR A 215 9.53 7.93 14.04
C TYR A 215 10.80 7.22 13.53
N CYS A 216 10.77 6.69 12.31
CA CYS A 216 11.99 6.28 11.61
C CYS A 216 12.88 7.48 11.28
N ARG A 217 14.18 7.23 11.19
CA ARG A 217 15.21 8.22 10.83
C ARG A 217 15.83 7.89 9.49
N TRP A 218 15.87 8.87 8.61
CA TRP A 218 16.52 8.78 7.32
C TRP A 218 17.29 10.06 7.02
N ASN A 219 18.56 9.94 6.62
CA ASN A 219 19.47 11.08 6.36
C ASN A 219 19.46 12.16 7.46
N GLY A 220 19.45 11.73 8.72
CA GLY A 220 19.47 12.63 9.88
C GLY A 220 18.12 13.21 10.29
N THR A 221 17.09 13.09 9.45
CA THR A 221 15.72 13.57 9.71
C THR A 221 14.86 12.47 10.32
N THR A 222 14.02 12.84 11.29
CA THR A 222 13.03 11.94 11.90
C THR A 222 11.65 12.19 11.29
N TYR A 223 10.95 11.13 10.92
CA TYR A 223 9.64 11.18 10.29
C TYR A 223 8.58 10.54 11.18
N ALA A 224 7.67 11.33 11.75
CA ALA A 224 6.63 10.82 12.63
C ALA A 224 5.55 10.03 11.86
N ARG A 225 5.24 10.47 10.64
CA ARG A 225 4.20 9.89 9.79
C ARG A 225 4.73 9.64 8.38
N LEU A 226 4.12 8.68 7.69
CA LEU A 226 4.48 8.37 6.31
C LEU A 226 4.33 9.59 5.39
N VAL A 227 3.28 10.39 5.58
CA VAL A 227 3.04 11.63 4.81
C VAL A 227 4.07 12.72 5.04
N ASP A 228 4.93 12.59 6.06
CA ASP A 228 6.03 13.52 6.31
C ASP A 228 7.27 13.16 5.49
N THR A 229 7.33 11.94 4.92
CA THR A 229 8.40 11.51 4.00
C THR A 229 8.29 12.26 2.67
N PRO A 230 9.35 12.26 1.83
CA PRO A 230 9.29 12.82 0.49
C PRO A 230 8.16 12.27 -0.40
N CYS A 231 7.67 11.05 -0.11
CA CYS A 231 6.69 10.34 -0.91
C CYS A 231 7.12 10.19 -2.39
N GLU A 232 8.43 10.04 -2.63
CA GLU A 232 9.00 9.90 -3.96
C GLU A 232 8.39 8.71 -4.69
N GLY A 233 8.11 8.86 -5.98
CA GLY A 233 7.49 7.81 -6.80
C GLY A 233 5.98 7.61 -6.58
N TRP A 234 5.35 8.27 -5.59
CA TRP A 234 3.90 8.12 -5.31
C TRP A 234 3.02 8.33 -6.55
N GLY A 235 3.30 9.37 -7.35
CA GLY A 235 2.52 9.66 -8.57
C GLY A 235 2.54 8.51 -9.59
N ALA A 236 3.68 7.84 -9.77
CA ALA A 236 3.80 6.71 -10.68
C ALA A 236 3.04 5.48 -10.15
N LEU A 237 3.17 5.19 -8.86
CA LEU A 237 2.44 4.10 -8.20
C LEU A 237 0.92 4.32 -8.26
N ASN A 238 0.45 5.52 -7.91
CA ASN A 238 -0.97 5.85 -7.93
C ASN A 238 -1.54 5.79 -9.35
N ALA A 239 -0.82 6.29 -10.36
CA ALA A 239 -1.25 6.21 -11.76
C ALA A 239 -1.36 4.78 -12.27
N TRP A 240 -0.41 3.90 -11.92
CA TRP A 240 -0.47 2.47 -12.27
C TRP A 240 -1.66 1.77 -11.62
N ILE A 241 -1.90 1.98 -10.33
CA ILE A 241 -3.05 1.41 -9.61
C ILE A 241 -4.38 1.93 -10.20
N ARG A 242 -4.45 3.21 -10.54
CA ARG A 242 -5.61 3.82 -11.21
C ARG A 242 -5.89 3.18 -12.56
N ALA A 243 -4.85 2.84 -13.33
CA ALA A 243 -4.99 2.18 -14.63
C ALA A 243 -5.63 0.77 -14.51
N TRP A 244 -5.55 0.13 -13.35
CA TRP A 244 -6.24 -1.13 -13.02
C TRP A 244 -7.70 -0.95 -12.58
N GLY A 245 -8.24 0.27 -12.70
CA GLY A 245 -9.64 0.58 -12.39
C GLY A 245 -9.91 0.83 -10.90
N VAL A 246 -8.87 0.98 -10.08
CA VAL A 246 -9.02 1.38 -8.67
C VAL A 246 -9.24 2.90 -8.61
N PRO A 247 -10.42 3.38 -8.17
CA PRO A 247 -10.68 4.82 -8.09
C PRO A 247 -9.91 5.46 -6.93
N ASP A 248 -9.55 6.72 -7.08
CA ASP A 248 -8.92 7.58 -6.07
C ASP A 248 -9.92 8.04 -5.01
N THR A 249 -10.46 7.07 -4.29
CA THR A 249 -11.38 7.27 -3.18
C THR A 249 -11.03 6.32 -2.05
N TRP A 250 -11.39 6.70 -0.83
CA TRP A 250 -11.27 5.85 0.34
C TRP A 250 -12.67 5.51 0.86
N PRO A 251 -13.27 4.37 0.48
CA PRO A 251 -14.66 4.05 0.84
C PRO A 251 -14.92 3.95 2.35
N MET A 252 -13.88 3.75 3.16
CA MET A 252 -13.94 3.70 4.63
C MET A 252 -13.18 4.86 5.30
N GLY A 253 -12.94 5.96 4.56
CA GLY A 253 -12.21 7.13 5.03
C GLY A 253 -10.71 7.03 4.74
N ARG A 254 -10.04 8.17 4.52
CA ARG A 254 -8.59 8.21 4.35
C ARG A 254 -7.91 7.96 5.70
N PRO A 255 -6.86 7.14 5.79
CA PRO A 255 -6.13 6.95 7.04
C PRO A 255 -5.48 8.25 7.50
N THR A 256 -5.84 8.69 8.71
CA THR A 256 -5.26 9.84 9.42
C THR A 256 -4.81 9.49 10.84
N SER A 257 -5.04 8.24 11.26
CA SER A 257 -4.60 7.64 12.52
C SER A 257 -4.52 6.11 12.37
N PHE A 258 -3.96 5.44 13.37
CA PHE A 258 -3.95 3.97 13.47
C PHE A 258 -5.27 3.42 14.04
N THR A 259 -6.40 3.95 13.58
CA THR A 259 -7.73 3.56 14.05
C THR A 259 -8.42 2.68 13.02
N SER A 260 -8.95 1.54 13.45
CA SER A 260 -9.70 0.64 12.57
C SER A 260 -11.08 1.18 12.22
N ASN A 261 -11.50 1.00 10.97
CA ASN A 261 -12.87 1.23 10.50
C ASN A 261 -13.24 0.16 9.46
N ARG A 262 -13.87 -0.94 9.90
CA ARG A 262 -14.08 -2.14 9.07
C ARG A 262 -15.56 -2.34 8.79
N SER A 263 -15.90 -2.51 7.51
CA SER A 263 -17.27 -2.85 7.08
C SER A 263 -17.27 -3.85 5.93
N GLU A 264 -17.66 -5.09 6.21
CA GLU A 264 -17.71 -6.14 5.19
C GLU A 264 -18.63 -5.76 4.01
N SER A 265 -19.75 -5.07 4.29
CA SER A 265 -20.68 -4.60 3.25
C SER A 265 -20.02 -3.58 2.30
N VAL A 266 -19.28 -2.61 2.84
CA VAL A 266 -18.55 -1.61 2.04
C VAL A 266 -17.40 -2.27 1.28
N TRP A 267 -16.67 -3.19 1.91
CA TRP A 267 -15.60 -3.96 1.25
C TRP A 267 -16.12 -4.75 0.04
N ARG A 268 -17.26 -5.44 0.18
CA ARG A 268 -17.84 -6.24 -0.90
C ARG A 268 -18.35 -5.40 -2.08
N SER A 269 -18.80 -4.17 -1.83
CA SER A 269 -19.56 -3.39 -2.81
C SER A 269 -18.83 -2.20 -3.43
N ARG A 270 -17.73 -1.73 -2.84
CA ARG A 270 -17.04 -0.51 -3.29
C ARG A 270 -15.64 -0.80 -3.82
N ALA A 271 -15.29 -0.10 -4.90
CA ALA A 271 -13.94 -0.02 -5.42
C ALA A 271 -13.22 1.15 -4.75
N GLY A 272 -11.90 1.07 -4.62
CA GLY A 272 -11.07 2.15 -4.12
C GLY A 272 -9.91 1.68 -3.26
N TRP A 273 -9.33 2.64 -2.55
CA TRP A 273 -8.23 2.40 -1.62
C TRP A 273 -8.75 2.09 -0.22
N TYR A 274 -8.08 1.15 0.44
CA TYR A 274 -8.34 0.74 1.81
C TYR A 274 -7.04 0.73 2.60
N ALA A 275 -7.08 1.12 3.87
CA ALA A 275 -5.97 0.88 4.78
C ALA A 275 -6.05 -0.59 5.23
N HIS A 276 -4.95 -1.18 5.72
CA HIS A 276 -5.06 -2.46 6.42
C HIS A 276 -6.09 -2.38 7.57
N ALA A 277 -6.14 -1.22 8.24
CA ALA A 277 -7.15 -0.86 9.25
C ALA A 277 -8.62 -0.96 8.79
N HIS A 278 -8.88 -0.98 7.48
CA HIS A 278 -10.22 -1.05 6.88
C HIS A 278 -10.62 -2.46 6.43
N VAL A 279 -9.65 -3.38 6.34
CA VAL A 279 -9.88 -4.72 5.78
C VAL A 279 -10.61 -5.58 6.81
N PRO A 280 -11.79 -6.16 6.49
CA PRO A 280 -12.47 -7.11 7.37
C PRO A 280 -11.56 -8.31 7.70
N GLU A 281 -11.82 -9.01 8.81
CA GLU A 281 -11.08 -10.21 9.26
C GLU A 281 -9.60 -10.02 9.60
N ASN A 282 -9.08 -8.81 9.46
CA ASN A 282 -7.72 -8.43 9.85
C ASN A 282 -7.77 -7.63 11.16
N ASP A 283 -6.67 -7.62 11.92
CA ASP A 283 -6.53 -6.92 13.20
C ASP A 283 -5.54 -5.75 13.17
N HIS A 284 -4.68 -5.67 12.15
CA HIS A 284 -3.73 -4.57 11.95
C HIS A 284 -4.40 -3.20 11.68
N THR A 285 -3.70 -2.12 12.02
CA THR A 285 -4.22 -0.74 12.02
C THR A 285 -3.39 0.26 11.21
N ASP A 286 -2.38 -0.19 10.49
CA ASP A 286 -1.61 0.59 9.53
C ASP A 286 -2.46 1.09 8.35
N PRO A 287 -2.03 2.15 7.62
CA PRO A 287 -0.72 2.83 7.65
C PRO A 287 -0.62 4.04 8.59
N GLY A 288 -1.70 4.40 9.30
CA GLY A 288 -1.76 5.60 10.14
C GLY A 288 -1.82 6.93 9.38
N SER A 289 -1.20 7.01 8.21
CA SER A 289 -1.31 8.13 7.27
C SER A 289 -1.00 7.64 5.86
N TRP A 290 -1.58 8.29 4.85
CA TRP A 290 -1.27 8.02 3.44
C TRP A 290 -1.27 9.31 2.64
N PRO A 291 -0.43 9.47 1.59
CA PRO A 291 -0.40 10.69 0.79
C PRO A 291 -1.77 10.99 0.18
N ALA A 292 -2.02 12.26 -0.13
CA ALA A 292 -3.21 12.58 -0.93
C ALA A 292 -3.05 11.90 -2.29
N PHE A 293 -4.14 11.52 -2.94
CA PHE A 293 -4.03 11.03 -4.32
C PHE A 293 -3.29 12.06 -5.14
N ALA A 294 -2.30 11.58 -5.91
CA ALA A 294 -1.59 12.45 -6.80
C ALA A 294 -2.61 13.00 -7.79
N ASP A 295 -2.59 14.32 -8.02
CA ASP A 295 -3.25 14.90 -9.18
C ASP A 295 -2.88 14.02 -10.38
N ALA A 296 -3.87 13.66 -11.20
CA ALA A 296 -3.60 12.80 -12.34
C ALA A 296 -2.43 13.45 -13.09
N PRO A 297 -1.26 12.79 -13.22
CA PRO A 297 -0.07 13.46 -13.75
C PRO A 297 -0.31 13.94 -15.18
N TYR A 298 -1.35 13.38 -15.81
CA TYR A 298 -1.79 13.68 -17.14
C TYR A 298 -3.27 14.08 -17.16
N GLU A 299 -3.57 15.04 -18.02
CA GLU A 299 -4.91 15.53 -18.29
C GLU A 299 -5.80 14.39 -18.78
N PRO A 300 -6.98 14.16 -18.19
CA PRO A 300 -7.98 13.25 -18.75
C PRO A 300 -8.36 13.67 -20.17
N PHE A 301 -8.78 12.72 -21.00
CA PHE A 301 -9.24 13.08 -22.35
C PHE A 301 -10.47 14.00 -22.26
N PRO A 302 -10.40 15.24 -22.76
CA PRO A 302 -11.46 16.23 -22.56
C PRO A 302 -12.70 16.00 -23.45
N GLY A 303 -12.69 14.91 -24.23
CA GLY A 303 -13.73 14.57 -25.21
C GLY A 303 -13.39 15.09 -26.61
N ALA A 304 -13.80 14.36 -27.65
CA ALA A 304 -13.49 14.72 -29.03
C ALA A 304 -14.04 16.10 -29.45
N ALA A 305 -15.18 16.49 -28.88
CA ALA A 305 -15.81 17.80 -29.11
C ALA A 305 -15.01 18.98 -28.54
N PHE A 306 -14.00 18.74 -27.70
CA PHE A 306 -13.10 19.77 -27.21
C PHE A 306 -12.21 20.33 -28.34
N PHE A 307 -11.78 19.50 -29.28
CA PHE A 307 -10.82 19.88 -30.33
C PHE A 307 -11.51 20.54 -31.52
N THR A 308 -11.91 21.79 -31.33
CA THR A 308 -12.55 22.66 -32.33
C THR A 308 -11.62 23.77 -32.78
N THR A 309 -11.49 23.99 -34.08
CA THR A 309 -10.61 25.02 -34.68
C THR A 309 -10.78 26.38 -33.98
N GLY A 310 -9.68 26.98 -33.55
CA GLY A 310 -9.65 28.28 -32.88
C GLY A 310 -9.93 28.24 -31.38
N ARG A 311 -10.21 27.07 -30.77
CA ARG A 311 -10.34 26.97 -29.31
C ARG A 311 -9.00 27.28 -28.66
N ARG A 312 -9.03 28.14 -27.64
CA ARG A 312 -7.89 28.46 -26.77
C ARG A 312 -7.99 27.70 -25.44
N SER A 313 -6.93 27.03 -24.98
CA SER A 313 -6.89 26.33 -23.69
C SER A 313 -5.47 25.97 -23.24
N PRO A 314 -5.15 26.02 -21.94
CA PRO A 314 -3.89 25.49 -21.40
C PRO A 314 -3.68 23.99 -21.71
N ILE A 315 -4.75 23.20 -21.83
CA ILE A 315 -4.69 21.79 -22.22
C ILE A 315 -4.08 21.63 -23.63
N ILE A 316 -4.40 22.55 -24.55
CA ILE A 316 -3.85 22.55 -25.91
C ILE A 316 -2.35 22.89 -25.87
N ALA A 317 -1.95 23.86 -25.03
CA ALA A 317 -0.53 24.18 -24.84
C ALA A 317 0.27 23.01 -24.27
N ALA A 318 -0.25 22.32 -23.25
CA ALA A 318 0.39 21.13 -22.70
C ALA A 318 0.49 19.99 -23.74
N MET A 319 -0.56 19.78 -24.54
CA MET A 319 -0.55 18.82 -25.63
C MET A 319 0.49 19.20 -26.70
N HIS A 320 0.58 20.47 -27.07
CA HIS A 320 1.59 20.98 -28.01
C HIS A 320 3.00 20.63 -27.52
N GLN A 321 3.33 21.01 -26.28
CA GLN A 321 4.65 20.72 -25.70
C GLN A 321 4.94 19.22 -25.67
N ARG A 322 3.92 18.41 -25.40
CA ARG A 322 4.08 16.97 -25.40
C ARG A 322 4.32 16.39 -26.79
N LEU A 323 3.61 16.87 -27.82
CA LEU A 323 3.83 16.49 -29.22
C LEU A 323 5.24 16.84 -29.70
N VAL A 324 5.77 18.01 -29.31
CA VAL A 324 7.17 18.40 -29.54
C VAL A 324 8.12 17.42 -28.83
N ALA A 325 7.90 17.16 -27.54
CA ALA A 325 8.76 16.28 -26.75
C ALA A 325 8.83 14.84 -27.29
N VAL A 326 7.76 14.35 -27.92
CA VAL A 326 7.74 13.02 -28.57
C VAL A 326 8.17 13.05 -30.04
N GLY A 327 8.70 14.18 -30.54
CA GLY A 327 9.20 14.34 -31.92
C GLY A 327 8.11 14.24 -32.99
N CYS A 328 6.89 14.65 -32.65
CA CYS A 328 5.74 14.64 -33.55
C CYS A 328 5.30 16.05 -33.97
N ASP A 329 6.12 17.06 -33.74
CA ASP A 329 5.85 18.43 -34.16
C ASP A 329 5.75 18.57 -35.69
N ARG A 330 4.73 19.30 -36.14
CA ARG A 330 4.50 19.73 -37.54
C ARG A 330 4.10 21.19 -37.58
N TYR A 331 4.58 21.96 -36.60
CA TYR A 331 4.27 23.36 -36.43
C TYR A 331 5.10 24.19 -37.42
N ARG A 332 4.46 25.17 -38.07
CA ARG A 332 5.16 26.16 -38.91
C ARG A 332 5.71 27.32 -38.07
N THR A 333 5.02 27.65 -36.98
CA THR A 333 5.41 28.65 -35.99
C THR A 333 5.09 28.12 -34.60
N HIS A 334 5.79 28.64 -33.59
CA HIS A 334 5.55 28.34 -32.17
C HIS A 334 4.85 29.50 -31.45
N THR A 335 4.01 30.24 -32.18
CA THR A 335 3.11 31.28 -31.66
C THR A 335 1.73 30.67 -31.43
N ASP A 336 0.97 31.19 -30.46
CA ASP A 336 -0.39 30.69 -30.13
C ASP A 336 -0.43 29.18 -29.81
N LEU A 337 0.53 28.72 -28.99
CA LEU A 337 0.70 27.31 -28.59
C LEU A 337 -0.55 26.71 -27.90
N ASP A 338 -1.40 27.56 -27.35
CA ASP A 338 -2.63 27.24 -26.64
C ASP A 338 -3.88 27.26 -27.54
N VAL A 339 -3.74 27.50 -28.85
CA VAL A 339 -4.87 27.57 -29.80
C VAL A 339 -4.88 26.38 -30.75
N TRP A 340 -5.96 25.60 -30.73
CA TRP A 340 -6.10 24.43 -31.59
C TRP A 340 -6.21 24.84 -33.06
N GLY A 341 -5.24 24.40 -33.86
CA GLY A 341 -5.14 24.74 -35.29
C GLY A 341 -4.64 23.60 -36.17
N SER A 342 -4.36 23.94 -37.44
CA SER A 342 -3.88 22.97 -38.44
C SER A 342 -2.52 22.35 -38.09
N GLY A 343 -1.66 23.10 -37.38
CA GLY A 343 -0.40 22.59 -36.85
C GLY A 343 -0.60 21.46 -35.83
N ASP A 344 -1.58 21.60 -34.93
CA ASP A 344 -1.90 20.55 -33.95
C ASP A 344 -2.50 19.32 -34.63
N VAL A 345 -3.40 19.51 -35.60
CA VAL A 345 -3.97 18.40 -36.38
C VAL A 345 -2.86 17.62 -37.09
N ALA A 346 -1.92 18.31 -37.74
CA ALA A 346 -0.80 17.67 -38.43
C ALA A 346 0.15 16.96 -37.44
N SER A 347 0.44 17.58 -36.30
CA SER A 347 1.32 17.01 -35.27
C SER A 347 0.70 15.80 -34.60
N TYR A 348 -0.59 15.86 -34.29
CA TYR A 348 -1.32 14.75 -33.69
C TYR A 348 -1.51 13.59 -34.68
N ARG A 349 -1.67 13.89 -35.98
CA ARG A 349 -1.65 12.86 -37.03
C ARG A 349 -0.31 12.11 -37.05
N ALA A 350 0.81 12.84 -36.95
CA ALA A 350 2.12 12.22 -36.85
C ALA A 350 2.26 11.36 -35.57
N TRP A 351 1.67 11.79 -34.45
CA TRP A 351 1.61 11.00 -33.24
C TRP A 351 0.79 9.71 -33.41
N GLN A 352 -0.39 9.77 -34.01
CA GLN A 352 -1.19 8.58 -34.33
C GLN A 352 -0.43 7.61 -35.24
N GLN A 353 0.25 8.11 -36.27
CA GLN A 353 1.11 7.30 -37.13
C GLN A 353 2.25 6.64 -36.36
N LYS A 354 2.90 7.37 -35.43
CA LYS A 354 3.93 6.83 -34.54
C LYS A 354 3.41 5.73 -33.62
N LEU A 355 2.13 5.77 -33.25
CA LEU A 355 1.45 4.70 -32.52
C LEU A 355 1.02 3.51 -33.39
N GLY A 356 1.23 3.57 -34.71
CA GLY A 356 0.88 2.52 -35.68
C GLY A 356 -0.49 2.67 -36.35
N TYR A 357 -1.17 3.81 -36.17
CA TYR A 357 -2.49 4.05 -36.78
C TYR A 357 -2.30 4.39 -38.26
N THR A 358 -3.22 3.97 -39.12
CA THR A 358 -3.12 4.18 -40.58
C THR A 358 -4.45 4.63 -41.19
N GLY A 359 -4.40 5.19 -42.40
CA GLY A 359 -5.61 5.60 -43.13
C GLY A 359 -6.48 6.58 -42.33
N ALA A 360 -7.75 6.22 -42.16
CA ALA A 360 -8.73 7.04 -41.45
C ALA A 360 -8.49 7.10 -39.93
N ASP A 361 -7.77 6.14 -39.34
CA ASP A 361 -7.48 6.13 -37.90
C ASP A 361 -6.38 7.14 -37.52
N ALA A 362 -5.59 7.60 -38.49
CA ALA A 362 -4.58 8.64 -38.32
C ALA A 362 -5.07 9.97 -38.92
N ASP A 363 -6.20 10.49 -38.46
CA ASP A 363 -6.86 11.68 -38.98
C ASP A 363 -6.37 13.01 -38.37
N GLY A 364 -5.60 12.96 -37.29
CA GLY A 364 -5.12 14.09 -36.51
C GLY A 364 -6.10 14.61 -35.46
N ARG A 365 -7.22 13.91 -35.21
CA ARG A 365 -8.14 14.24 -34.11
C ARG A 365 -7.82 13.38 -32.87
N PRO A 366 -7.65 14.01 -31.70
CA PRO A 366 -7.40 13.26 -30.48
C PRO A 366 -8.55 12.32 -30.12
N GLY A 367 -8.22 11.05 -29.86
CA GLY A 367 -9.10 10.04 -29.28
C GLY A 367 -8.59 9.59 -27.90
N PRO A 368 -9.44 8.94 -27.07
CA PRO A 368 -9.07 8.55 -25.71
C PRO A 368 -7.77 7.75 -25.63
N THR A 369 -7.60 6.72 -26.47
CA THR A 369 -6.43 5.83 -26.44
C THR A 369 -5.14 6.55 -26.84
N SER A 370 -5.16 7.33 -27.92
CA SER A 370 -3.98 8.10 -28.36
C SER A 370 -3.66 9.23 -27.38
N TRP A 371 -4.65 9.80 -26.70
CA TRP A 371 -4.49 10.84 -25.68
C TRP A 371 -3.83 10.30 -24.42
N THR A 372 -4.33 9.17 -23.89
CA THR A 372 -3.73 8.49 -22.73
C THR A 372 -2.26 8.15 -22.98
N ARG A 373 -1.93 7.66 -24.18
CA ARG A 373 -0.53 7.36 -24.55
C ARG A 373 0.31 8.62 -24.72
N LEU A 374 -0.29 9.74 -25.13
CA LEU A 374 0.44 10.99 -25.30
C LEU A 374 0.92 11.51 -23.94
N GLN A 375 0.19 11.24 -22.85
CA GLN A 375 0.57 11.68 -21.49
C GLN A 375 0.71 13.21 -21.41
N VAL A 376 -0.34 13.92 -21.81
CA VAL A 376 -0.41 15.40 -21.73
C VAL A 376 -0.41 15.79 -20.27
N PRO A 377 0.54 16.59 -19.76
CA PRO A 377 0.54 17.03 -18.37
C PRO A 377 -0.79 17.68 -17.98
N HIS A 378 -1.27 17.39 -16.77
CA HIS A 378 -2.45 18.05 -16.22
C HIS A 378 -2.13 19.52 -15.93
N THR A 379 -3.02 20.45 -16.33
CA THR A 379 -2.77 21.90 -16.28
C THR A 379 -3.80 22.69 -15.50
#